data_AF-A0A1G1AFG7-F1
#
_entry.id   AF-A0A1G1AFG7-F1
#
_cell.length_a   1.000
_cell.length_b   1.000
_cell.length_c   1.000
_cell.angle_alpha   90.00
_cell.angle_beta   90.00
_cell.angle_gamma   90.00
#
_symmetry.space_group_name_H-M   'P 1'
#
loop_
_entity.id
_entity.type
_entity.pdbx_description
1 polymer ?
#
loop_
_entity_poly.entity_id
_entity_poly.type
_entity_poly.pdbx_seq_one_letter_code
_entity_poly.pdbx_strand_id
1 'polypeptide(L)'
;MLILPFLLKAGIIILLKAVVNTISIYKHKQKEIDMPLMKMETSAKVPAEKKEKLILSLSRILADVTGKPEAYTMVTLAETTASMGGKLSSAAFADVRGIGGLNQKVNEGISKQVADLLKAELNIAPENIYLTFTEVATTNWGWKGGTFG
;
A
#
# COMPACT_ATOMS: atom_id res chain seq x y z
N MET A 1 -32.41 -27.61 -40.80
CA MET A 1 -32.79 -26.41 -40.02
C MET A 1 -32.18 -26.45 -38.60
N LEU A 2 -30.85 -26.57 -38.48
CA LEU A 2 -30.15 -26.81 -37.20
C LEU A 2 -28.92 -25.90 -36.96
N ILE A 3 -28.64 -24.97 -37.87
CA ILE A 3 -27.38 -24.20 -37.91
C ILE A 3 -27.47 -22.94 -37.02
N LEU A 4 -28.65 -22.33 -36.93
CA LEU A 4 -28.90 -21.10 -36.18
C LEU A 4 -28.61 -21.21 -34.66
N PRO A 5 -29.04 -22.26 -33.93
CA PRO A 5 -28.73 -22.38 -32.50
C PRO A 5 -27.24 -22.61 -32.23
N PHE A 6 -26.51 -23.20 -33.19
CA PHE A 6 -25.07 -23.41 -33.07
C PHE A 6 -24.29 -22.10 -33.23
N LEU A 7 -24.66 -21.28 -34.21
CA LEU A 7 -24.09 -19.96 -34.42
C LEU A 7 -24.35 -19.01 -33.24
N LEU A 8 -25.54 -19.05 -32.64
CA LEU A 8 -25.88 -18.25 -31.46
C LEU A 8 -25.02 -18.63 -30.25
N LYS A 9 -24.83 -19.94 -30.02
CA LYS A 9 -24.01 -20.46 -28.91
C LYS A 9 -22.52 -20.13 -29.10
N ALA A 10 -22.00 -20.23 -30.32
CA ALA A 10 -20.63 -19.85 -30.65
C ALA A 10 -20.38 -18.34 -30.45
N GLY A 11 -21.32 -17.49 -30.87
CA GLY A 11 -21.24 -16.04 -30.67
C GLY A 11 -21.19 -15.64 -29.19
N ILE A 12 -22.03 -16.25 -28.35
CA ILE A 12 -22.04 -16.00 -26.90
C ILE A 12 -20.71 -16.41 -26.25
N ILE A 13 -20.12 -17.54 -26.64
CA ILE A 13 -18.83 -18.01 -26.10
C ILE A 13 -17.69 -17.07 -26.48
N ILE A 14 -17.66 -16.57 -27.73
CA ILE A 14 -16.64 -15.61 -28.19
C ILE A 14 -16.76 -14.31 -27.39
N LEU A 15 -17.97 -13.80 -27.19
CA LEU A 15 -18.21 -12.58 -26.42
C LEU A 15 -17.77 -12.75 -24.95
N LEU A 16 -18.12 -13.87 -24.31
CA LEU A 16 -17.69 -14.17 -22.94
C LEU A 16 -16.16 -14.24 -22.80
N LYS A 17 -15.48 -14.88 -23.75
CA LYS A 17 -14.01 -14.94 -23.76
C LYS A 17 -13.38 -13.56 -23.92
N ALA A 18 -13.95 -12.71 -24.79
CA ALA A 18 -13.48 -11.34 -24.96
C ALA A 18 -13.64 -10.51 -23.67
N VAL A 19 -14.81 -10.57 -23.02
CA VAL A 19 -15.07 -9.88 -21.75
C VAL A 19 -14.12 -10.34 -20.65
N VAL A 20 -13.93 -11.65 -20.48
CA VAL A 20 -12.98 -12.20 -19.49
C VAL A 20 -11.55 -11.74 -19.76
N ASN A 21 -11.11 -11.73 -21.02
CA ASN A 21 -9.77 -11.28 -21.38
C ASN A 21 -9.58 -9.78 -21.12
N THR A 22 -10.56 -8.95 -21.49
CA THR A 22 -10.54 -7.51 -21.19
C THR A 22 -10.47 -7.24 -19.69
N ILE A 23 -11.25 -7.96 -18.87
CA ILE A 23 -11.18 -7.84 -17.40
C ILE A 23 -9.80 -8.27 -16.88
N SER A 24 -9.21 -9.34 -17.43
CA SER A 24 -7.88 -9.80 -17.06
C SER A 24 -6.78 -8.79 -17.39
N ILE A 25 -6.81 -8.22 -18.61
CA ILE A 25 -5.89 -7.16 -19.05
C ILE A 25 -6.04 -5.92 -18.14
N TYR A 26 -7.28 -5.52 -17.84
CA TYR A 26 -7.55 -4.37 -16.99
C TYR A 26 -7.03 -4.58 -15.57
N LYS A 27 -7.23 -5.78 -15.00
CA LYS A 27 -6.66 -6.17 -13.69
C LYS A 27 -5.13 -6.21 -13.72
N HIS A 28 -4.52 -6.69 -14.79
CA HIS A 28 -3.06 -6.68 -14.95
C HIS A 28 -2.50 -5.26 -15.02
N LYS A 29 -3.15 -4.36 -15.77
CA LYS A 29 -2.74 -2.97 -15.91
C LYS A 29 -2.90 -2.19 -14.61
N GLN A 30 -3.98 -2.44 -13.85
CA GLN A 30 -4.13 -1.93 -12.47
C GLN A 30 -3.03 -2.48 -11.56
N LYS A 31 -2.68 -3.76 -11.68
CA LYS A 31 -1.56 -4.37 -10.94
C LYS A 31 -0.19 -3.79 -11.32
N GLU A 32 -0.04 -2.95 -12.35
CA GLU A 32 1.23 -2.30 -12.69
C GLU A 32 1.40 -0.90 -12.11
N ILE A 33 0.36 -0.28 -11.57
CA ILE A 33 0.37 1.14 -11.16
C ILE A 33 -0.01 1.26 -9.69
N ASP A 34 0.68 0.52 -8.78
CA ASP A 34 0.66 0.92 -7.37
C ASP A 34 2.02 1.36 -6.87
N MET A 35 2.02 2.53 -6.22
CA MET A 35 3.20 3.25 -5.76
C MET A 35 3.03 3.57 -4.28
N PRO A 36 3.28 2.61 -3.37
CA PRO A 36 3.05 2.84 -1.96
C PRO A 36 4.12 3.75 -1.37
N LEU A 37 3.67 4.77 -0.65
CA LEU A 37 4.49 5.67 0.15
C LEU A 37 4.04 5.63 1.60
N MET A 38 4.99 5.59 2.54
CA MET A 38 4.71 5.81 3.95
C MET A 38 5.54 6.95 4.50
N LYS A 39 4.85 7.95 5.06
CA LYS A 39 5.48 8.95 5.93
C LYS A 39 5.30 8.52 7.38
N MET A 40 6.39 8.13 8.04
CA MET A 40 6.42 7.73 9.44
C MET A 40 6.92 8.88 10.31
N GLU A 41 6.15 9.20 11.35
CA GLU A 41 6.51 10.14 12.40
C GLU A 41 6.42 9.42 13.76
N THR A 42 7.42 9.59 14.62
CA THR A 42 7.44 8.94 15.94
C THR A 42 8.00 9.84 17.02
N SER A 43 7.42 9.78 18.23
CA SER A 43 7.97 10.43 19.41
C SER A 43 9.02 9.59 20.12
N ALA A 44 9.18 8.32 19.73
CA ALA A 44 10.27 7.50 20.23
C ALA A 44 11.60 7.96 19.64
N LYS A 45 12.65 7.99 20.47
CA LYS A 45 14.01 8.19 19.97
C LYS A 45 14.41 6.98 19.13
N VAL A 46 14.84 7.21 17.90
CA VAL A 46 15.35 6.17 17.01
C VAL A 46 16.88 6.28 17.00
N PRO A 47 17.61 5.29 17.56
CA PRO A 47 19.07 5.28 17.53
C PRO A 47 19.59 5.34 16.09
N ALA A 48 20.68 6.07 15.85
CA ALA A 48 21.19 6.33 14.51
C ALA A 48 21.49 5.03 13.75
N GLU A 49 22.05 4.04 14.44
CA GLU A 49 22.36 2.71 13.96
C GLU A 49 21.12 1.87 13.61
N LYS A 50 19.94 2.22 14.15
CA LYS A 50 18.67 1.53 13.87
C LYS A 50 17.84 2.23 12.80
N LYS A 51 18.08 3.51 12.49
CA LYS A 51 17.27 4.28 11.54
C LYS A 51 17.22 3.62 10.16
N GLU A 52 18.36 3.20 9.64
CA GLU A 52 18.44 2.54 8.34
C GLU A 52 17.74 1.18 8.34
N LYS A 53 17.98 0.34 9.35
CA LYS A 53 17.30 -0.95 9.47
C LYS A 53 15.78 -0.79 9.54
N LEU A 54 15.30 0.19 10.31
CA LEU A 54 13.88 0.46 10.49
C LEU A 54 13.23 0.90 9.16
N ILE A 55 13.84 1.85 8.44
CA ILE A 55 13.27 2.37 7.18
C ILE A 55 13.22 1.29 6.10
N LEU A 56 14.25 0.44 6.01
CA LEU A 56 14.29 -0.70 5.08
C LEU A 56 13.28 -1.78 5.46
N SER A 57 13.04 -2.00 6.75
CA SER A 57 12.03 -2.97 7.21
C SER A 57 10.61 -2.49 6.90
N LEU A 58 10.32 -1.20 7.09
CA LEU A 58 9.04 -0.59 6.69
C LEU A 58 8.83 -0.63 5.17
N SER A 59 9.88 -0.39 4.40
CA SER A 59 9.87 -0.49 2.92
C SER A 59 9.49 -1.90 2.46
N ARG A 60 10.11 -2.93 3.05
CA ARG A 60 9.77 -4.33 2.77
C ARG A 60 8.34 -4.69 3.14
N ILE A 61 7.85 -4.24 4.30
CA ILE A 61 6.44 -4.46 4.70
C ILE A 61 5.48 -3.91 3.64
N LEU A 62 5.72 -2.68 3.15
CA LEU A 62 4.88 -2.10 2.10
C LEU A 62 4.95 -2.93 0.82
N ALA A 63 6.15 -3.28 0.35
CA ALA A 63 6.34 -4.09 -0.85
C ALA A 63 5.61 -5.45 -0.76
N ASP A 64 5.81 -6.16 0.35
CA ASP A 64 5.25 -7.50 0.57
C ASP A 64 3.71 -7.47 0.68
N VAL A 65 3.17 -6.53 1.45
CA VAL A 65 1.71 -6.46 1.69
C VAL A 65 0.96 -5.95 0.46
N THR A 66 1.53 -4.99 -0.28
CA THR A 66 0.93 -4.47 -1.52
C THR A 66 1.18 -5.39 -2.72
N GLY A 67 2.15 -6.30 -2.61
CA GLY A 67 2.57 -7.19 -3.70
C GLY A 67 3.31 -6.44 -4.81
N LYS A 68 3.94 -5.31 -4.50
CA LYS A 68 4.72 -4.50 -5.44
C LYS A 68 6.21 -4.72 -5.26
N PRO A 69 7.01 -4.61 -6.34
CA PRO A 69 8.44 -4.56 -6.20
C PRO A 69 8.85 -3.40 -5.30
N GLU A 70 9.78 -3.65 -4.38
CA GLU A 70 10.28 -2.65 -3.43
C GLU A 70 10.83 -1.39 -4.13
N ALA A 71 11.31 -1.53 -5.38
CA ALA A 71 11.77 -0.43 -6.23
C ALA A 71 10.72 0.67 -6.50
N TYR A 72 9.44 0.41 -6.25
CA TYR A 72 8.33 1.36 -6.37
C TYR A 72 7.81 1.88 -5.02
N THR A 73 8.46 1.50 -3.93
CA THR A 73 8.08 1.87 -2.57
C THR A 73 8.95 3.03 -2.08
N MET A 74 8.35 3.94 -1.31
CA MET A 74 9.11 4.97 -0.60
C MET A 74 8.69 5.04 0.87
N VAL A 75 9.66 5.14 1.78
CA VAL A 75 9.41 5.38 3.19
C VAL A 75 10.24 6.58 3.64
N THR A 76 9.64 7.44 4.45
CA THR A 76 10.33 8.52 5.17
C THR A 76 10.11 8.35 6.67
N LEU A 77 11.08 8.76 7.48
CA LEU A 77 11.02 8.67 8.93
C LEU A 77 11.47 9.99 9.55
N ALA A 78 10.64 10.53 10.45
CA ALA A 78 10.95 11.70 11.25
C ALA A 78 10.69 11.44 12.74
N GLU A 79 11.54 12.02 13.60
CA GLU A 79 11.29 12.10 15.04
C GLU A 79 10.46 13.37 15.31
N THR A 80 9.44 13.29 16.17
CA THR A 80 8.51 14.40 16.49
C THR A 80 8.16 14.42 17.98
N THR A 81 7.29 15.34 18.39
CA THR A 81 6.60 15.29 19.70
C THR A 81 5.17 14.85 19.48
N ALA A 82 4.70 13.87 20.26
CA ALA A 82 3.34 13.35 20.15
C ALA A 82 2.77 13.03 21.54
N SER A 83 1.45 13.11 21.65
CA SER A 83 0.67 12.69 22.82
C SER A 83 -0.45 11.79 22.35
N MET A 84 -0.68 10.70 23.08
CA MET A 84 -1.80 9.78 22.86
C MET A 84 -2.61 9.69 24.15
N GLY A 85 -3.93 9.87 24.06
CA GLY A 85 -4.81 9.84 25.24
C GLY A 85 -4.41 10.84 26.34
N GLY A 86 -3.82 11.98 25.96
CA GLY A 86 -3.33 13.00 26.90
C GLY A 86 -1.99 12.68 27.57
N LYS A 87 -1.27 11.63 27.14
CA LYS A 87 0.02 11.23 27.72
C LYS A 87 1.16 11.37 26.70
N LEU A 88 2.27 11.97 27.16
CA LEU A 88 3.53 12.04 26.42
C LEU A 88 4.32 10.72 26.57
N SER A 89 3.80 9.65 25.97
CA SER A 89 4.50 8.38 25.82
C SER A 89 5.00 8.19 24.39
N SER A 90 5.86 7.20 24.18
CA SER A 90 6.25 6.78 22.83
C SER A 90 5.01 6.43 22.01
N ALA A 91 4.88 7.09 20.88
CA ALA A 91 3.76 6.99 19.96
C ALA A 91 4.27 7.17 18.52
N ALA A 92 3.51 6.66 17.56
CA ALA A 92 3.83 6.79 16.15
C ALA A 92 2.59 7.06 15.30
N PHE A 93 2.81 7.77 14.21
CA PHE A 93 1.82 8.02 13.18
C PHE A 93 2.42 7.70 11.82
N ALA A 94 1.70 6.92 11.01
CA ALA A 94 2.05 6.68 9.62
C ALA A 94 0.96 7.14 8.66
N ASP A 95 1.31 8.05 7.77
CA ASP A 95 0.47 8.43 6.62
C ASP A 95 0.90 7.58 5.42
N VAL A 96 0.07 6.59 5.08
CA VAL A 96 0.27 5.70 3.95
C VAL A 96 -0.55 6.25 2.78
N ARG A 97 0.13 6.51 1.67
CA ARG A 97 -0.49 6.98 0.44
C ARG A 97 -0.10 6.08 -0.72
N GLY A 98 -0.96 6.00 -1.72
CA GLY A 98 -0.66 5.29 -2.95
C GLY A 98 -1.58 5.69 -4.07
N ILE A 99 -1.21 5.27 -5.26
CA ILE A 99 -2.12 5.13 -6.40
C ILE A 99 -2.38 3.64 -6.54
N GLY A 100 -3.61 3.19 -6.72
CA GLY A 100 -3.96 1.76 -6.76
C GLY A 100 -3.67 0.96 -5.49
N GLY A 101 -4.30 -0.20 -5.39
CA GLY A 101 -3.91 -1.27 -4.44
C GLY A 101 -4.35 -1.12 -2.99
N LEU A 102 -4.60 0.09 -2.49
CA LEU A 102 -5.08 0.27 -1.11
C LEU A 102 -6.53 -0.18 -0.98
N ASN A 103 -6.77 -1.06 -0.02
CA ASN A 103 -8.10 -1.59 0.30
C ASN A 103 -8.08 -2.12 1.74
N GLN A 104 -9.24 -2.46 2.29
CA GLN A 104 -9.36 -2.90 3.68
C GLN A 104 -8.34 -3.99 4.07
N LYS A 105 -8.21 -5.04 3.27
CA LYS A 105 -7.30 -6.16 3.58
C LYS A 105 -5.84 -5.74 3.57
N VAL A 106 -5.42 -4.96 2.56
CA VAL A 106 -4.06 -4.43 2.45
C VAL A 106 -3.76 -3.50 3.63
N ASN A 107 -4.69 -2.60 3.94
CA ASN A 107 -4.55 -1.61 5.01
C ASN A 107 -4.45 -2.28 6.39
N GLU A 108 -5.27 -3.29 6.67
CA GLU A 108 -5.19 -4.11 7.89
C GLU A 108 -3.83 -4.84 7.98
N GLY A 109 -3.35 -5.40 6.87
CA GLY A 109 -2.05 -6.07 6.78
C GLY A 109 -0.87 -5.14 7.09
N ILE A 110 -0.86 -3.94 6.50
CA ILE A 110 0.15 -2.90 6.76
C ILE A 110 0.07 -2.48 8.23
N SER A 111 -1.14 -2.19 8.73
CA SER A 111 -1.36 -1.73 10.11
C SER A 111 -0.80 -2.73 11.12
N LYS A 112 -1.10 -4.02 10.95
CA LYS A 112 -0.61 -5.07 11.83
C LYS A 112 0.92 -5.16 11.80
N GLN A 113 1.52 -5.29 10.62
CA GLN A 113 2.97 -5.51 10.52
C GLN A 113 3.79 -4.29 10.98
N VAL A 114 3.30 -3.08 10.71
CA VAL A 114 3.94 -1.85 11.20
C VAL A 114 3.86 -1.78 12.73
N ALA A 115 2.70 -2.06 13.32
CA ALA A 115 2.55 -2.05 14.77
C ALA A 115 3.47 -3.09 15.44
N ASP A 116 3.54 -4.31 14.90
CA ASP A 116 4.44 -5.37 15.38
C ASP A 116 5.91 -4.95 15.29
N LEU A 117 6.33 -4.36 14.16
CA LEU A 117 7.70 -3.89 13.95
C LEU A 117 8.06 -2.76 14.93
N LEU A 118 7.19 -1.76 15.10
CA LEU A 118 7.45 -0.62 16.00
C LEU A 118 7.45 -1.04 17.47
N LYS A 119 6.64 -2.04 17.83
CA LYS A 119 6.71 -2.66 19.16
C LYS A 119 8.05 -3.36 19.37
N ALA A 120 8.53 -4.12 18.38
CA ALA A 120 9.78 -4.87 18.50
C ALA A 120 11.03 -3.96 18.52
N GLU A 121 11.09 -2.96 17.64
CA GLU A 121 12.30 -2.17 17.44
C GLU A 121 12.39 -0.94 18.35
N LEU A 122 11.25 -0.35 18.71
CA LEU A 122 11.16 0.91 19.46
C LEU A 122 10.32 0.81 20.74
N ASN A 123 9.77 -0.37 21.06
CA ASN A 123 8.91 -0.60 22.22
C ASN A 123 7.67 0.32 22.29
N ILE A 124 7.17 0.77 21.14
CA ILE A 124 5.92 1.56 21.06
C ILE A 124 4.74 0.60 21.24
N ALA A 125 3.85 0.90 22.19
CA ALA A 125 2.66 0.09 22.41
C ALA A 125 1.69 0.23 21.22
N PRO A 126 1.10 -0.86 20.69
CA PRO A 126 0.23 -0.80 19.50
C PRO A 126 -0.94 0.18 19.61
N GLU A 127 -1.50 0.36 20.81
CA GLU A 127 -2.55 1.33 21.11
C GLU A 127 -2.11 2.80 20.96
N ASN A 128 -0.81 3.06 20.86
CA ASN A 128 -0.22 4.38 20.62
C ASN A 128 0.24 4.57 19.16
N ILE A 129 -0.27 3.75 18.24
CA ILE A 129 0.10 3.80 16.82
C ILE A 129 -1.15 4.03 15.98
N TYR A 130 -1.16 5.10 15.20
CA TYR A 130 -2.18 5.35 14.19
C TYR A 130 -1.60 5.28 12.78
N LEU A 131 -2.41 4.77 11.86
CA LEU A 131 -2.14 4.78 10.43
C LEU A 131 -3.32 5.37 9.69
N THR A 132 -3.06 6.20 8.70
CA THR A 132 -4.06 6.65 7.72
C THR A 132 -3.70 6.13 6.35
N PHE A 133 -4.71 5.85 5.54
CA PHE A 133 -4.55 5.32 4.19
C PHE A 133 -5.26 6.25 3.21
N THR A 134 -4.51 6.78 2.24
CA THR A 134 -5.04 7.70 1.23
C THR A 134 -4.77 7.18 -0.17
N GLU A 135 -5.85 6.87 -0.88
CA GLU A 135 -5.83 6.57 -2.32
C GLU A 135 -5.77 7.90 -3.10
N VAL A 136 -4.81 8.02 -4.00
CA VAL A 136 -4.54 9.24 -4.78
C VAL A 136 -4.82 8.96 -6.25
N ALA A 137 -5.39 9.92 -6.96
CA ALA A 137 -5.56 9.81 -8.41
C ALA A 137 -4.19 9.76 -9.11
N THR A 138 -4.05 8.95 -10.16
CA THR A 138 -2.79 8.79 -10.91
C THR A 138 -2.25 10.11 -11.47
N THR A 139 -3.14 11.02 -11.91
CA THR A 139 -2.79 12.37 -12.38
C THR A 139 -2.16 13.25 -11.30
N ASN A 140 -2.37 12.91 -10.02
CA ASN A 140 -1.90 13.68 -8.86
C ASN A 140 -0.69 13.03 -8.17
N TRP A 141 -0.12 11.98 -8.77
CA TRP A 141 1.05 11.29 -8.24
C TRP A 141 2.25 11.50 -9.16
N GLY A 142 3.25 12.23 -8.66
CA GLY A 142 4.44 12.58 -9.42
C GLY A 142 5.55 11.54 -9.29
N TRP A 143 6.17 11.15 -10.41
CA TRP A 143 7.37 10.32 -10.44
C TRP A 143 8.20 10.59 -11.69
N LYS A 144 9.53 10.60 -11.56
CA LYS A 144 10.47 10.84 -12.68
C LYS A 144 10.19 12.10 -13.51
N GLY A 145 9.69 13.16 -12.87
CA GLY A 145 9.40 14.44 -13.53
C GLY A 145 8.06 14.54 -14.27
N GLY A 146 7.21 13.51 -14.19
CA GLY A 146 5.85 13.52 -14.72
C GLY A 146 4.82 12.99 -13.71
N THR A 147 3.59 12.76 -14.16
CA THR A 147 2.52 12.10 -13.39
C THR A 147 2.07 10.80 -14.09
N PHE A 148 1.27 9.96 -13.43
CA PHE A 148 0.85 8.66 -13.96
C PHE A 148 -0.44 8.67 -14.78
N GLY A 149 -1.09 9.82 -14.95
CA GLY A 149 -2.36 9.96 -15.66
C GLY A 149 -2.24 10.63 -17.02
#